data_AF-A0A2E2Y2C0-F1
#
_entry.id   AF-A0A2E2Y2C0-F1
#
_cell.length_a   1.000
_cell.length_b   1.000
_cell.length_c   1.000
_cell.angle_alpha   90.00
_cell.angle_beta   90.00
_cell.angle_gamma   90.00
#
_symmetry.space_group_name_H-M   'P 1'
#
loop_
_entity.id
_entity.type
_entity.pdbx_description
1 polymer ?
#
loop_
_entity_poly.entity_id
_entity_poly.type
_entity_poly.pdbx_seq_one_letter_code
_entity_poly.pdbx_strand_id
1 'polypeptide(L)'
;MRYLCEDVCSRIPELGHIDMSRVAICYSQARKRVRHGLHASLTPLRFENGAQTGIRRGRRYTCQQLLDANGQEILYILRFYLPRFMDEDFEQKLSTVFHELWHISPNFDGDLRRHRGRCYMHTHSEAAYNAQMKLLAQDWLDRRPPHEIYRFLEKNFDQLESDHGRVLAIRIPRPKLIPLDS
;
A
#
# COMPACT_ATOMS: atom_id res chain seq x y z
N MET A 1 -11.55 3.22 1.82
CA MET A 1 -10.17 2.86 1.42
C MET A 1 -10.12 1.92 0.22
N ARG A 2 -10.75 0.74 0.24
CA ARG A 2 -10.79 -0.14 -0.95
C ARG A 2 -11.29 0.57 -2.21
N TYR A 3 -12.49 1.16 -2.14
CA TYR A 3 -13.04 1.95 -3.23
C TYR A 3 -12.18 3.14 -3.66
N LEU A 4 -11.44 3.75 -2.73
CA LEU A 4 -10.48 4.81 -3.05
C LEU A 4 -9.34 4.28 -3.92
N CYS A 5 -8.69 3.20 -3.50
CA CYS A 5 -7.59 2.62 -4.25
C CYS A 5 -8.05 2.09 -5.62
N GLU A 6 -9.24 1.48 -5.70
CA GLU A 6 -9.85 1.05 -6.96
C GLU A 6 -10.11 2.22 -7.90
N ASP A 7 -10.70 3.31 -7.40
CA ASP A 7 -10.96 4.51 -8.20
C ASP A 7 -9.64 5.16 -8.68
N VAL A 8 -8.64 5.29 -7.79
CA VAL A 8 -7.30 5.78 -8.14
C VAL A 8 -6.69 4.96 -9.29
N CYS A 9 -6.67 3.63 -9.17
CA CYS A 9 -6.10 2.77 -10.21
C CYS A 9 -6.90 2.83 -11.52
N SER A 10 -8.21 3.07 -11.46
CA SER A 10 -9.05 3.22 -12.66
C SER A 10 -8.86 4.55 -13.40
N ARG A 11 -8.47 5.62 -12.69
CA ARG A 11 -8.38 6.98 -13.25
C ARG A 11 -6.97 7.41 -13.62
N ILE A 12 -5.96 6.83 -12.98
CA ILE A 12 -4.55 7.21 -13.13
C ILE A 12 -3.83 6.17 -13.99
N PRO A 13 -3.49 6.48 -15.26
CA PRO A 13 -2.95 5.51 -16.20
C PRO A 13 -1.68 4.79 -15.69
N GLU A 14 -0.82 5.50 -14.98
CA GLU A 14 0.43 4.96 -14.44
C GLU A 14 0.20 3.86 -13.39
N LEU A 15 -0.98 3.85 -12.77
CA LEU A 15 -1.42 2.88 -11.77
C LEU A 15 -2.45 1.88 -12.33
N GLY A 16 -2.86 2.02 -13.59
CA GLY A 16 -3.89 1.18 -14.22
C GLY A 16 -3.54 -0.30 -14.39
N HIS A 17 -2.27 -0.67 -14.17
CA HIS A 17 -1.80 -2.06 -14.16
C HIS A 17 -2.15 -2.81 -12.87
N ILE A 18 -2.64 -2.12 -11.84
CA ILE A 18 -2.88 -2.68 -10.51
C ILE A 18 -4.28 -3.27 -10.43
N ASP A 19 -4.35 -4.58 -10.24
CA ASP A 19 -5.61 -5.26 -9.94
C ASP A 19 -5.85 -5.31 -8.42
N MET A 20 -6.70 -4.40 -7.94
CA MET A 20 -7.03 -4.28 -6.52
C MET A 20 -7.76 -5.50 -5.93
N SER A 21 -8.28 -6.43 -6.74
CA SER A 21 -8.83 -7.70 -6.24
C SER A 21 -7.74 -8.60 -5.63
N ARG A 22 -6.49 -8.46 -6.07
CA ARG A 22 -5.32 -9.20 -5.58
C ARG A 22 -4.45 -8.40 -4.60
N VAL A 23 -4.94 -7.24 -4.16
CA VAL A 23 -4.32 -6.42 -3.12
C VAL A 23 -5.19 -6.47 -1.87
N ALA A 24 -4.65 -7.03 -0.79
CA ALA A 24 -5.33 -7.03 0.49
C ALA A 24 -5.06 -5.72 1.24
N ILE A 25 -6.13 -5.03 1.65
CA ILE A 25 -6.04 -3.82 2.45
C ILE A 25 -6.27 -4.17 3.91
N CYS A 26 -5.36 -3.76 4.78
CA CYS A 26 -5.47 -4.00 6.21
C CYS A 26 -5.05 -2.76 7.02
N TYR A 27 -5.47 -2.73 8.28
CA TYR A 27 -5.02 -1.72 9.21
C TYR A 27 -4.30 -2.36 10.40
N SER A 28 -3.33 -1.63 10.94
CA SER A 28 -2.66 -1.98 12.17
C SER A 28 -2.76 -0.82 13.15
N GLN A 29 -3.03 -1.11 14.41
CA GLN A 29 -2.90 -0.10 15.46
C GLN A 29 -1.42 0.18 15.72
N ALA A 30 -1.03 1.44 15.59
CA ALA A 30 0.25 1.93 16.08
C ALA A 30 0.23 1.89 17.61
N ARG A 31 1.25 1.28 18.23
CA ARG A 31 1.35 1.15 19.70
C ARG A 31 1.44 2.50 20.44
N LYS A 32 1.72 3.60 19.73
CA LYS A 32 1.83 4.97 20.26
C LYS A 32 1.27 5.95 19.23
N ARG A 33 0.47 6.92 19.68
CA ARG A 33 -0.05 8.06 18.89
C ARG A 33 1.03 9.15 18.77
N VAL A 34 2.12 8.82 18.06
CA VAL A 34 3.21 9.76 17.75
C VAL A 34 3.17 10.08 16.26
N ARG A 35 3.45 11.33 15.87
CA ARG A 35 3.50 11.72 14.45
C ARG A 35 4.63 11.02 13.70
N HIS A 36 5.76 10.74 14.37
CA HIS A 36 6.89 10.06 13.75
C HIS A 36 6.67 8.54 13.64
N GLY A 37 6.78 7.97 12.44
CA GLY A 37 6.79 6.53 12.19
C GLY A 37 6.14 6.14 10.86
N LEU A 38 5.94 4.84 10.64
CA LEU A 38 5.27 4.35 9.42
C LEU A 38 3.77 4.72 9.43
N HIS A 39 3.32 5.39 8.38
CA HIS A 39 1.90 5.75 8.14
C HIS A 39 1.21 4.69 7.29
N ALA A 40 1.90 4.17 6.28
CA ALA A 40 1.50 3.02 5.51
C ALA A 40 2.70 2.12 5.19
N SER A 41 2.43 0.95 4.60
CA SER A 41 3.46 0.08 4.04
C SER A 41 2.85 -0.93 3.08
N LEU A 42 3.51 -1.15 1.95
CA LEU A 42 3.25 -2.25 1.02
C LEU A 42 4.14 -3.45 1.31
N THR A 43 3.55 -4.63 1.47
CA THR A 43 4.28 -5.90 1.58
C THR A 43 4.10 -6.72 0.30
N PRO A 44 5.17 -7.01 -0.47
CA PRO A 44 5.12 -7.91 -1.62
C PRO A 44 5.02 -9.37 -1.16
N LEU A 45 4.29 -10.21 -1.90
CA LEU A 45 4.16 -11.65 -1.61
C LEU A 45 4.93 -12.54 -2.59
N ARG A 46 5.70 -11.96 -3.50
CA ARG A 46 6.69 -12.64 -4.34
C ARG A 46 8.08 -12.07 -4.13
N PHE A 47 9.06 -12.83 -4.60
CA PHE A 47 10.45 -12.41 -4.69
C PHE A 47 10.69 -11.69 -6.03
N GLU A 48 11.96 -11.43 -6.31
CA GLU A 48 12.41 -10.74 -7.53
C GLU A 48 11.74 -11.29 -8.80
N ASN A 49 11.21 -10.37 -9.61
CA ASN A 49 10.52 -10.66 -10.88
C ASN A 49 9.31 -11.60 -10.71
N GLY A 50 8.60 -11.49 -9.59
CA GLY A 50 7.42 -12.30 -9.30
C GLY A 50 7.73 -13.75 -8.90
N ALA A 51 8.99 -14.08 -8.62
CA ALA A 51 9.38 -15.45 -8.29
C ALA A 51 8.69 -15.93 -6.99
N GLN A 52 8.19 -17.16 -6.99
CA GLN A 52 7.59 -17.77 -5.79
C GLN A 52 8.63 -18.08 -4.71
N THR A 53 9.88 -18.27 -5.12
CA THR A 53 10.98 -18.61 -4.23
C THR A 53 12.13 -17.64 -4.42
N GLY A 54 12.89 -17.41 -3.36
CA GLY A 54 14.11 -16.60 -3.43
C GLY A 54 15.14 -16.99 -2.38
N ILE A 55 16.36 -16.53 -2.58
CA ILE A 55 17.47 -16.76 -1.65
C ILE A 55 17.53 -15.59 -0.67
N ARG A 56 17.51 -15.89 0.64
CA ARG A 56 17.82 -14.91 1.68
C ARG A 56 18.88 -15.48 2.60
N ARG A 57 20.00 -14.74 2.75
CA ARG A 57 21.15 -15.15 3.58
C ARG A 57 21.62 -16.57 3.26
N GLY A 58 21.72 -16.91 1.98
CA GLY A 58 22.20 -18.21 1.50
C GLY A 58 21.20 -19.37 1.57
N ARG A 59 20.00 -19.19 2.12
CA ARG A 59 18.96 -20.24 2.19
C ARG A 59 17.77 -19.91 1.28
N ARG A 60 17.16 -20.93 0.69
CA ARG A 60 15.98 -20.80 -0.17
C ARG A 60 14.70 -20.71 0.67
N TYR A 61 13.85 -19.75 0.33
CA TYR A 61 12.55 -19.52 0.97
C TYR A 61 11.45 -19.42 -0.06
N THR A 62 10.23 -19.78 0.35
CA THR A 62 8.99 -19.34 -0.28
C THR A 62 8.28 -18.33 0.63
N CYS A 63 7.42 -17.49 0.06
CA CYS A 63 6.53 -16.63 0.84
C CYS A 63 5.24 -17.40 1.12
N GLN A 64 4.70 -17.29 2.34
CA GLN A 64 3.40 -17.84 2.67
C GLN A 64 2.33 -17.31 1.71
N GLN A 65 1.66 -18.21 1.00
CA GLN A 65 0.56 -17.87 0.11
C GLN A 65 -0.63 -17.36 0.93
N LEU A 66 -1.26 -16.30 0.43
CA LEU A 66 -2.48 -15.74 1.01
C LEU A 66 -3.58 -15.79 -0.05
N LEU A 67 -4.71 -16.41 0.31
CA LEU A 67 -5.90 -16.47 -0.52
C LEU A 67 -7.01 -15.63 0.13
N ASP A 68 -7.85 -15.01 -0.70
CA ASP A 68 -9.09 -14.40 -0.24
C ASP A 68 -10.17 -15.47 0.03
N ALA A 69 -11.38 -15.02 0.38
CA ALA A 69 -12.51 -15.92 0.66
C ALA A 69 -12.99 -16.74 -0.57
N ASN A 70 -12.65 -16.31 -1.78
CA ASN A 70 -13.00 -16.98 -3.03
C ASN A 70 -11.87 -17.88 -3.56
N GLY A 71 -10.76 -17.99 -2.83
CA GLY A 71 -9.57 -18.72 -3.26
C GLY A 71 -8.68 -17.93 -4.24
N GLN A 72 -8.94 -16.64 -4.46
CA GLN A 72 -8.10 -15.78 -5.28
C GLN A 72 -6.81 -15.47 -4.52
N GLU A 73 -5.67 -15.70 -5.18
CA GLU A 73 -4.37 -15.38 -4.60
C GLU A 73 -4.15 -13.87 -4.51
N ILE A 74 -3.81 -13.43 -3.30
CA ILE A 74 -3.32 -12.09 -2.98
C ILE A 74 -1.83 -12.01 -3.31
N LEU A 75 -1.43 -10.91 -3.96
CA LEU A 75 -0.03 -10.63 -4.33
C LEU A 75 0.61 -9.54 -3.48
N TYR A 76 -0.20 -8.67 -2.88
CA TYR A 76 0.26 -7.54 -2.09
C TYR A 76 -0.60 -7.33 -0.86
N ILE A 77 0.03 -6.88 0.23
CA ILE A 77 -0.67 -6.39 1.42
C ILE A 77 -0.38 -4.91 1.58
N LEU A 78 -1.40 -4.08 1.37
CA LEU A 78 -1.38 -2.66 1.65
C LEU A 78 -1.86 -2.42 3.08
N ARG A 79 -1.01 -1.82 3.91
CA ARG A 79 -1.27 -1.64 5.34
C ARG A 79 -1.24 -0.18 5.72
N PHE A 80 -2.27 0.28 6.43
CA PHE A 80 -2.32 1.62 7.04
C PHE A 80 -2.20 1.54 8.56
N TYR A 81 -1.45 2.45 9.18
CA TYR A 81 -1.19 2.46 10.62
C TYR A 81 -2.04 3.54 11.31
N LEU A 82 -3.03 3.11 12.09
CA LEU A 82 -3.97 3.99 12.79
C LEU A 82 -3.54 4.20 14.25
N PRO A 83 -3.80 5.38 14.86
CA PRO A 83 -4.49 6.52 14.27
C PRO A 83 -3.60 7.37 13.35
N ARG A 84 -2.27 7.17 13.36
CA ARG A 84 -1.27 8.04 12.70
C ARG A 84 -1.62 8.44 11.27
N PHE A 85 -1.95 7.48 10.40
CA PHE A 85 -2.34 7.78 9.02
C PHE A 85 -3.55 8.72 8.96
N MET A 86 -4.55 8.50 9.81
CA MET A 86 -5.75 9.33 9.81
C MET A 86 -5.53 10.70 10.47
N ASP A 87 -4.49 10.86 11.30
CA ASP A 87 -4.18 12.14 11.94
C ASP A 87 -3.29 13.06 11.08
N GLU A 88 -2.90 12.63 9.88
CA GLU A 88 -2.22 13.47 8.88
C GLU A 88 -3.20 14.41 8.16
N ASP A 89 -2.67 15.43 7.49
CA ASP A 89 -3.46 16.31 6.64
C ASP A 89 -3.97 15.57 5.39
N PHE A 90 -5.08 16.05 4.82
CA PHE A 90 -5.74 15.40 3.68
C PHE A 90 -4.79 15.12 2.49
N GLU A 91 -4.03 16.12 2.07
CA GLU A 91 -3.06 15.99 0.98
C GLU A 91 -1.97 14.96 1.30
N GLN A 92 -1.51 14.92 2.55
CA GLN A 92 -0.48 13.99 2.99
C GLN A 92 -1.01 12.56 3.03
N LYS A 93 -2.27 12.35 3.42
CA LYS A 93 -2.95 11.04 3.33
C LYS A 93 -3.03 10.55 1.90
N LEU A 94 -3.47 11.41 0.97
CA LEU A 94 -3.53 11.06 -0.44
C LEU A 94 -2.14 10.72 -0.99
N SER A 95 -1.17 11.60 -0.79
CA SER A 95 0.22 11.35 -1.23
C SER A 95 0.76 10.01 -0.68
N THR A 96 0.45 9.68 0.58
CA THR A 96 0.81 8.38 1.18
C THR A 96 0.14 7.20 0.45
N VAL A 97 -1.14 7.29 0.09
CA VAL A 97 -1.82 6.24 -0.69
C VAL A 97 -1.15 6.04 -2.04
N PHE A 98 -0.85 7.13 -2.75
CA PHE A 98 -0.16 7.10 -4.04
C PHE A 98 1.24 6.50 -3.93
N HIS A 99 1.99 6.89 -2.88
CA HIS A 99 3.32 6.35 -2.61
C HIS A 99 3.31 4.82 -2.52
N GLU A 100 2.41 4.27 -1.71
CA GLU A 100 2.34 2.82 -1.52
C GLU A 100 1.83 2.09 -2.77
N LEU A 101 0.89 2.67 -3.53
CA LEU A 101 0.45 2.09 -4.80
C LEU A 101 1.57 2.12 -5.85
N TRP A 102 2.37 3.18 -5.90
CA TRP A 102 3.49 3.30 -6.83
C TRP A 102 4.58 2.26 -6.58
N HIS A 103 4.73 1.76 -5.35
CA HIS A 103 5.62 0.64 -5.03
C HIS A 103 5.22 -0.67 -5.69
N ILE A 104 3.98 -0.83 -6.18
CA ILE A 104 3.56 -2.04 -6.90
C ILE A 104 4.32 -2.14 -8.24
N SER A 105 4.81 -3.34 -8.53
CA SER A 105 5.53 -3.65 -9.77
C SER A 105 4.68 -3.33 -11.00
N PRO A 106 5.25 -2.69 -12.04
CA PRO A 106 4.56 -2.47 -13.32
C PRO A 106 3.99 -3.75 -13.97
N ASN A 107 4.58 -4.91 -13.66
CA ASN A 107 4.13 -6.21 -14.17
C ASN A 107 3.02 -6.84 -13.31
N PHE A 108 2.69 -6.22 -12.18
CA PHE A 108 1.74 -6.72 -11.19
C PHE A 108 1.98 -8.19 -10.80
N ASP A 109 3.24 -8.52 -10.56
CA ASP A 109 3.74 -9.90 -10.39
C ASP A 109 3.96 -10.29 -8.92
N GLY A 110 3.58 -9.44 -7.96
CA GLY A 110 3.79 -9.64 -6.53
C GLY A 110 5.16 -9.18 -6.01
N ASP A 111 6.04 -8.65 -6.86
CA ASP A 111 7.29 -7.96 -6.49
C ASP A 111 7.05 -6.44 -6.38
N LEU A 112 8.03 -5.72 -5.84
CA LEU A 112 8.03 -4.26 -5.83
C LEU A 112 8.53 -3.68 -7.15
N ARG A 113 8.10 -2.46 -7.47
CA ARG A 113 8.64 -1.66 -8.57
C ARG A 113 10.15 -1.52 -8.40
N ARG A 114 10.88 -2.05 -9.37
CA ARG A 114 12.34 -1.89 -9.49
C ARG A 114 12.64 -0.80 -10.51
N HIS A 115 13.47 0.16 -10.12
CA HIS A 115 14.06 1.09 -11.07
C HIS A 115 15.39 0.50 -11.56
N ARG A 116 15.63 0.44 -12.88
CA ARG A 116 16.87 -0.13 -13.43
C ARG A 116 18.09 0.69 -12.95
N GLY A 117 18.98 0.08 -12.15
CA GLY A 117 20.26 0.68 -11.76
C GLY A 117 20.88 0.07 -10.49
N ARG A 118 22.22 0.08 -10.39
CA ARG A 118 23.03 -0.55 -9.31
C ARG A 118 22.98 0.14 -7.93
N CYS A 119 22.17 1.18 -7.74
CA CYS A 119 22.14 1.96 -6.48
C CYS A 119 20.75 2.56 -6.13
N TYR A 120 19.64 1.91 -6.52
CA TYR A 120 18.33 2.59 -6.53
C TYR A 120 17.54 2.60 -5.20
N MET A 121 18.22 2.49 -4.05
CA MET A 121 17.67 3.07 -2.81
C MET A 121 18.05 4.55 -2.64
N HIS A 122 18.82 5.16 -3.57
CA HIS A 122 19.31 6.54 -3.44
C HIS A 122 19.37 7.38 -4.74
N THR A 123 18.46 7.20 -5.71
CA THR A 123 18.56 7.96 -7.00
C THR A 123 17.37 8.82 -7.40
N HIS A 124 16.51 9.15 -6.45
CA HIS A 124 15.82 10.44 -6.38
C HIS A 124 15.73 10.76 -4.88
N SER A 125 16.00 11.99 -4.45
CA SER A 125 15.83 12.31 -3.02
C SER A 125 14.40 11.93 -2.61
N GLU A 126 14.21 11.47 -1.38
CA GLU A 126 12.87 11.18 -0.82
C GLU A 126 11.89 12.33 -1.12
N ALA A 127 12.39 13.56 -1.14
CA ALA A 127 11.67 14.77 -1.55
C ALA A 127 11.16 14.74 -2.99
N ALA A 128 11.97 14.32 -3.98
CA ALA A 128 11.55 14.24 -5.38
C ALA A 128 10.49 13.15 -5.59
N TYR A 129 10.62 12.02 -4.90
CA TYR A 129 9.61 10.96 -4.92
C TYR A 129 8.29 11.44 -4.30
N ASN A 130 8.36 12.10 -3.14
CA ASN A 130 7.21 12.70 -2.48
C ASN A 130 6.55 13.78 -3.35
N ALA A 131 7.34 14.58 -4.08
CA ALA A 131 6.81 15.57 -5.02
C ALA A 131 6.03 14.91 -6.17
N GLN A 132 6.55 13.83 -6.74
CA GLN A 132 5.84 13.08 -7.79
C GLN A 132 4.51 12.52 -7.29
N MET A 133 4.47 11.96 -6.08
CA MET A 133 3.23 11.42 -5.51
C MET A 133 2.18 12.51 -5.25
N LYS A 134 2.61 13.71 -4.86
CA LYS A 134 1.71 14.87 -4.76
C LYS A 134 1.12 15.25 -6.12
N LEU A 135 1.92 15.23 -7.20
CA LEU A 135 1.44 15.53 -8.55
C LEU A 135 0.40 14.51 -9.02
N LEU A 136 0.61 13.21 -8.78
CA LEU A 136 -0.38 12.17 -9.13
C LEU A 136 -1.65 12.29 -8.29
N ALA A 137 -1.53 12.61 -7.00
CA ALA A 137 -2.68 12.86 -6.15
C ALA A 137 -3.49 14.07 -6.63
N GLN A 138 -2.83 15.14 -7.08
CA GLN A 138 -3.48 16.31 -7.66
C GLN A 138 -4.15 15.98 -9.00
N ASP A 139 -3.48 15.27 -9.90
CA ASP A 139 -4.08 14.83 -11.18
C ASP A 139 -5.33 13.99 -10.93
N TRP A 140 -5.32 13.12 -9.92
CA TRP A 140 -6.50 12.36 -9.54
C TRP A 140 -7.64 13.24 -9.05
N LEU A 141 -7.37 14.24 -8.20
CA LEU A 141 -8.37 15.22 -7.76
C LEU A 141 -8.92 16.06 -8.93
N ASP A 142 -8.07 16.47 -9.85
CA ASP A 142 -8.45 17.28 -11.03
C ASP A 142 -9.37 16.50 -11.98
N ARG A 143 -9.30 15.17 -11.97
CA ARG A 143 -10.23 14.25 -12.65
C ARG A 143 -11.58 14.08 -11.96
N ARG A 144 -11.84 14.86 -10.90
CA ARG A 144 -13.12 14.96 -10.17
C ARG A 144 -13.67 13.60 -9.74
N PRO A 145 -12.96 12.87 -8.88
CA PRO A 145 -13.45 11.62 -8.33
C PRO A 145 -14.67 11.91 -7.43
N PRO A 146 -15.64 10.99 -7.34
CA PRO A 146 -16.78 11.17 -6.45
C PRO A 146 -16.34 11.42 -5.00
N HIS A 147 -16.90 12.47 -4.37
CA HIS A 147 -16.49 12.92 -3.04
C HIS A 147 -16.67 11.82 -1.98
N GLU A 148 -17.72 11.01 -2.11
CA GLU A 148 -18.03 9.91 -1.20
C GLU A 148 -16.90 8.87 -1.08
N ILE A 149 -16.05 8.75 -2.11
CA ILE A 149 -14.93 7.80 -2.14
C ILE A 149 -13.78 8.25 -1.23
N TYR A 150 -13.60 9.56 -1.03
CA TYR A 150 -12.46 10.11 -0.29
C TYR A 150 -12.79 11.03 0.89
N ARG A 151 -14.05 11.47 1.07
CA ARG A 151 -14.48 12.34 2.18
C ARG A 151 -14.05 11.86 3.57
N PHE A 152 -13.85 10.55 3.74
CA PHE A 152 -13.39 9.99 5.00
C PHE A 152 -11.93 10.40 5.33
N LEU A 153 -11.11 10.71 4.32
CA LEU A 153 -9.73 11.19 4.49
C LEU A 153 -9.65 12.64 4.96
N GLU A 154 -10.70 13.44 4.75
CA GLU A 154 -10.77 14.83 5.22
C GLU A 154 -10.88 14.91 6.75
N LYS A 155 -11.21 13.80 7.40
CA LYS A 155 -11.38 13.69 8.85
C LYS A 155 -10.12 13.17 9.54
N ASN A 156 -9.95 13.49 10.81
CA ASN A 156 -8.99 12.82 11.68
C ASN A 156 -9.55 11.51 12.26
N PHE A 157 -8.73 10.75 13.00
CA PHE A 157 -9.18 9.46 13.53
C PHE A 157 -10.33 9.59 14.53
N ASP A 158 -10.27 10.60 15.41
CA ASP A 158 -11.28 10.80 16.47
C ASP A 158 -12.63 11.21 15.86
N GLN A 159 -12.62 12.05 14.81
CA GLN A 159 -13.82 12.42 14.06
C GLN A 159 -14.44 11.20 13.35
N LEU A 160 -13.61 10.36 12.71
CA LEU A 160 -14.11 9.12 12.09
C LEU A 160 -14.73 8.16 13.10
N GLU A 161 -14.11 8.01 14.27
CA GLU A 161 -14.65 7.17 15.33
C GLU A 161 -15.96 7.74 15.88
N SER A 162 -16.05 9.06 16.07
CA SER A 162 -17.28 9.73 16.50
C SER A 162 -18.44 9.54 15.52
N ASP A 163 -18.18 9.66 14.21
CA ASP A 163 -19.23 9.59 13.19
C ASP A 163 -19.74 8.17 12.93
N HIS A 164 -18.91 7.15 13.18
CA HIS A 164 -19.19 5.76 12.83
C HIS A 164 -19.20 4.80 14.03
N GLY A 165 -18.95 5.30 15.24
CA GLY A 165 -18.87 4.55 16.50
C GLY A 165 -17.60 3.71 16.65
N ARG A 166 -17.16 3.00 15.60
CA ARG A 166 -15.92 2.22 15.62
C ARG A 166 -15.31 2.07 14.23
N VAL A 167 -13.99 2.20 14.14
CA VAL A 167 -13.23 1.85 12.94
C VAL A 167 -12.86 0.37 12.98
N LEU A 168 -13.49 -0.44 12.12
CA LEU A 168 -13.18 -1.86 11.96
C LEU A 168 -12.02 -2.04 10.99
N ALA A 169 -11.17 -3.02 11.28
CA ALA A 169 -10.00 -3.33 10.47
C ALA A 169 -9.86 -4.83 10.25
N ILE A 170 -9.68 -5.24 8.99
CA ILE A 170 -9.17 -6.56 8.68
C ILE A 170 -7.71 -6.59 9.15
N ARG A 171 -7.38 -7.54 10.03
CA ARG A 171 -6.02 -7.75 10.52
C ARG A 171 -5.40 -8.95 9.83
N ILE A 172 -4.49 -8.68 8.91
CA ILE A 172 -3.69 -9.73 8.26
C ILE A 172 -2.34 -9.81 9.00
N PRO A 173 -1.95 -10.99 9.53
CA PRO A 173 -0.62 -11.15 10.12
C PRO A 173 0.47 -10.92 9.06
N ARG A 174 1.69 -10.60 9.49
CA ARG A 174 2.80 -10.50 8.53
C ARG A 174 3.05 -11.88 7.90
N PRO A 175 3.05 -12.01 6.57
CA PRO A 175 3.36 -13.26 5.87
C PRO A 175 4.70 -13.80 6.32
N LYS A 176 4.76 -15.12 6.52
CA LYS A 176 6.01 -15.79 6.90
C LYS A 176 6.81 -16.15 5.66
N LEU A 177 8.13 -16.08 5.79
CA LEU A 177 9.03 -16.76 4.86
C LEU A 177 9.25 -18.18 5.37
N ILE A 178 8.96 -19.15 4.52
CA ILE A 178 9.03 -20.58 4.84
C ILE A 178 10.28 -21.14 4.17
N PRO A 179 11.25 -21.67 4.92
CA PRO A 179 12.45 -22.28 4.33
C PRO A 179 12.05 -23.52 3.54
N LEU A 180 12.68 -23.72 2.37
CA LEU A 180 12.43 -24.89 1.52
C LEU A 180 13.41 -26.03 1.79
N ASP A 181 14.65 -25.68 2.14
CA ASP A 181 15.68 -26.66 2.49
C ASP A 181 15.65 -26.81 4.01
N SER A 182 15.19 -27.96 4.52
CA SER A 182 15.19 -28.32 5.95
C SER A 182 16.41 -29.14 6.30
#